data_AF-A0A7G2K017-F1
#
_entry.id   AF-A0A7G2K017-F1
#
_cell.length_a   1.000
_cell.length_b   1.000
_cell.length_c   1.000
_cell.angle_alpha   90.00
_cell.angle_beta   90.00
_cell.angle_gamma   90.00
#
_symmetry.space_group_name_H-M   'P 1'
#
loop_
_entity.id
_entity.type
_entity.pdbx_description
1 polymer ?
#
loop_
_entity_poly.entity_id
_entity_poly.type
_entity_poly.pdbx_seq_one_letter_code
_entity_poly.pdbx_strand_id
1 'polypeptide(L)'
;MKKTLLTAILLGSSIAVSAQELTFAMEPSYPPFETTNAKGEIIGFDVDVANAICQEIQATCKFKSETFDSLIPSLKAKRFDAA
;
A
#
# COMPACT_ATOMS: atom_id res chain seq x y z
N MET A 1 -41.24 41.35 16.56
CA MET A 1 -41.20 40.15 15.69
C MET A 1 -39.92 40.20 14.87
N LYS A 2 -39.28 39.05 14.61
CA LYS A 2 -37.97 38.81 13.95
C LYS A 2 -36.86 38.35 14.93
N LYS A 3 -37.08 37.16 15.48
CA LYS A 3 -36.02 36.28 16.00
C LYS A 3 -35.70 35.28 14.89
N THR A 4 -34.73 35.58 14.02
CA THR A 4 -34.21 34.59 13.07
C THR A 4 -32.95 33.98 13.68
N LEU A 5 -33.12 32.74 14.14
CA LEU A 5 -32.13 31.89 14.79
C LEU A 5 -30.98 31.56 13.82
N LEU A 6 -29.74 31.88 14.21
CA LEU A 6 -28.54 31.30 13.63
C LEU A 6 -28.51 29.82 13.98
N THR A 7 -28.76 28.94 13.02
CA THR A 7 -28.51 27.50 13.16
C THR A 7 -27.12 27.22 12.61
N ALA A 8 -26.12 27.13 13.49
CA ALA A 8 -24.77 26.73 13.12
C ALA A 8 -24.77 25.21 12.86
N ILE A 9 -24.71 24.83 11.59
CA ILE A 9 -24.48 23.43 11.20
C ILE A 9 -23.00 23.14 11.46
N LEU A 10 -22.73 22.46 12.58
CA LEU A 10 -21.45 21.79 12.82
C LEU A 10 -21.39 20.57 11.91
N LEU A 11 -20.95 20.77 10.66
CA LEU A 11 -20.50 19.69 9.78
C LEU A 11 -19.26 19.07 10.43
N GLY A 12 -19.45 17.92 11.07
CA GLY A 12 -18.36 17.13 11.62
C GLY A 12 -17.37 16.76 10.52
N SER A 13 -16.20 17.39 10.53
CA SER A 13 -15.07 16.97 9.73
C SER A 13 -14.62 15.60 10.24
N SER A 14 -15.02 14.54 9.55
CA SER A 14 -14.39 13.23 9.70
C SER A 14 -12.94 13.39 9.26
N ILE A 15 -12.01 13.42 10.21
CA ILE A 15 -10.59 13.31 9.88
C ILE A 15 -10.40 11.89 9.34
N ALA A 16 -10.33 11.76 8.02
CA ALA A 16 -9.97 10.50 7.39
C ALA A 16 -8.52 10.20 7.74
N VAL A 17 -8.30 9.27 8.68
CA VAL A 17 -6.98 8.69 8.91
C VAL A 17 -6.67 7.82 7.69
N SER A 18 -5.91 8.37 6.75
CA SER A 18 -5.40 7.59 5.62
C SER A 18 -4.29 6.69 6.12
N ALA A 19 -4.44 5.37 5.94
CA ALA A 19 -3.34 4.44 6.14
C ALA A 19 -2.15 4.83 5.24
N GLN A 20 -0.94 4.68 5.75
CA GLN A 20 0.27 4.86 4.95
C GLN A 20 0.29 3.78 3.86
N GLU A 21 0.49 4.17 2.60
CA GLU A 21 0.69 3.21 1.52
C GLU A 21 2.19 2.86 1.43
N LEU A 22 2.50 1.57 1.32
CA LEU A 22 3.84 1.03 1.12
C LEU A 22 3.86 0.20 -0.16
N THR A 23 4.85 0.48 -1.02
CA THR A 23 5.09 -0.27 -2.26
C THR A 23 6.23 -1.25 -2.05
N PHE A 24 5.94 -2.54 -2.26
CA PHE A 24 6.88 -3.64 -2.29
C PHE A 24 7.20 -4.00 -3.75
N ALA A 25 8.48 -4.11 -4.09
CA ALA A 25 8.93 -4.49 -5.41
C ALA A 25 9.45 -5.92 -5.43
N MET A 26 9.01 -6.69 -6.43
CA MET A 26 9.15 -8.13 -6.49
C MET A 26 9.53 -8.55 -7.90
N GLU A 27 10.33 -9.59 -8.07
CA GLU A 27 10.64 -10.26 -9.33
C GLU A 27 9.84 -11.58 -9.37
N PRO A 28 8.58 -11.58 -9.86
CA PRO A 28 7.63 -12.68 -9.67
C PRO A 28 7.89 -13.88 -10.61
N SER A 29 9.14 -14.35 -10.63
CA SER A 29 9.65 -15.49 -11.39
C SER A 29 10.28 -16.56 -10.48
N TYR A 30 10.09 -16.46 -9.15
CA TYR A 30 10.73 -17.33 -8.16
C TYR A 30 9.72 -18.04 -7.22
N PRO A 31 8.93 -19.01 -7.71
CA PRO A 31 8.03 -19.79 -6.85
C PRO A 31 8.82 -20.65 -5.84
N PRO A 32 8.30 -20.86 -4.61
CA PRO A 32 7.00 -20.43 -4.10
C PRO A 32 6.99 -19.02 -3.44
N PHE A 33 8.10 -18.28 -3.54
CA PHE A 33 8.30 -17.01 -2.85
C PHE A 33 7.50 -15.88 -3.51
N GLU A 34 7.60 -15.79 -4.84
CA GLU A 34 6.90 -14.80 -5.63
C GLU A 34 6.63 -15.32 -7.05
N THR A 35 5.38 -15.21 -7.50
CA THR A 35 4.96 -15.56 -8.86
C THR A 35 3.77 -14.73 -9.30
N THR A 36 3.52 -14.64 -10.60
CA THR A 36 2.32 -13.99 -11.14
C THR A 36 1.24 -15.02 -11.43
N ASN A 37 0.04 -14.86 -10.86
CA ASN A 37 -1.08 -15.76 -11.11
C ASN A 37 -1.77 -15.46 -12.46
N ALA A 38 -2.77 -16.26 -12.83
CA ALA A 38 -3.51 -16.09 -14.08
C ALA A 38 -4.30 -14.77 -14.21
N LYS A 39 -4.48 -14.03 -13.10
CA LYS A 39 -5.12 -12.71 -13.08
C LYS A 39 -4.11 -11.56 -13.18
N GLY A 40 -2.81 -11.85 -13.23
CA GLY A 40 -1.75 -10.84 -13.24
C GLY A 40 -1.38 -10.32 -11.86
N GLU A 41 -1.80 -10.99 -10.78
CA GLU A 41 -1.47 -10.59 -9.40
C GLU A 41 -0.18 -11.29 -8.96
N ILE A 42 0.70 -10.55 -8.27
CA ILE A 42 1.88 -11.12 -7.61
C ILE A 42 1.40 -11.83 -6.33
N ILE A 43 1.74 -13.11 -6.20
CA ILE A 43 1.38 -13.99 -5.09
C ILE A 43 2.61 -14.79 -4.62
N GLY A 44 2.57 -15.32 -3.41
CA GLY A 44 3.60 -16.20 -2.87
C GLY A 44 3.95 -15.88 -1.42
N PHE A 45 4.92 -16.59 -0.87
CA PHE A 45 5.33 -16.43 0.52
C PHE A 45 5.75 -14.99 0.87
N ASP A 46 6.47 -14.29 -0.01
CA ASP A 46 6.95 -12.94 0.28
C ASP A 46 5.79 -11.92 0.28
N VAL A 47 4.76 -12.16 -0.53
CA VAL A 47 3.51 -11.38 -0.51
C VAL A 47 2.76 -11.58 0.80
N ASP A 48 2.70 -12.81 1.31
CA ASP A 48 2.06 -13.11 2.60
C ASP A 48 2.80 -12.41 3.76
N VAL A 49 4.14 -12.42 3.73
CA VAL A 49 4.96 -11.72 4.72
C VAL A 49 4.75 -10.20 4.65
N ALA A 50 4.79 -9.61 3.45
CA ALA A 50 4.56 -8.18 3.27
C ALA A 50 3.17 -7.75 3.75
N ASN A 51 2.13 -8.52 3.41
CA ASN A 51 0.78 -8.27 3.90
C ASN A 51 0.67 -8.34 5.43
N ALA A 52 1.33 -9.33 6.05
CA ALA A 52 1.36 -9.44 7.52
C ALA A 52 2.07 -8.24 8.17
N ILE A 53 3.17 -7.76 7.59
CA ILE A 53 3.85 -6.55 8.04
C ILE A 53 2.93 -5.34 7.92
N CYS A 54 2.31 -5.12 6.75
CA CYS A 54 1.37 -4.03 6.53
C CYS A 54 0.19 -4.07 7.52
N GLN A 55 -0.34 -5.26 7.82
CA GLN A 55 -1.40 -5.43 8.80
C GLN A 55 -0.96 -4.99 10.20
N GLU A 56 0.23 -5.40 10.65
CA GLU A 56 0.76 -5.07 11.99
C GLU A 56 0.97 -3.56 12.16
N ILE A 57 1.46 -2.89 11.11
CA ILE A 57 1.75 -1.45 11.15
C ILE A 57 0.59 -0.56 10.67
N GLN A 58 -0.58 -1.15 10.37
CA GLN A 58 -1.77 -0.46 9.85
C GLN A 58 -1.50 0.33 8.56
N ALA A 59 -0.71 -0.25 7.65
CA ALA A 59 -0.41 0.27 6.33
C ALA A 59 -1.20 -0.47 5.24
N THR A 60 -1.28 0.14 4.05
CA THR A 60 -1.78 -0.50 2.84
C THR A 60 -0.60 -0.95 1.98
N CYS A 61 -0.56 -2.24 1.65
CA CYS A 61 0.47 -2.82 0.79
C CYS A 61 0.09 -2.71 -0.70
N LYS A 62 1.05 -2.31 -1.53
CA LYS A 62 1.01 -2.41 -3.00
C LYS A 62 2.20 -3.23 -3.47
N PHE A 63 1.98 -4.03 -4.50
CA PHE A 63 3.01 -4.87 -5.09
C PHE A 63 3.28 -4.41 -6.52
N LYS A 64 4.57 -4.26 -6.86
CA LYS A 64 5.01 -3.97 -8.22
C LYS A 64 6.01 -5.02 -8.69
N SER A 65 5.93 -5.37 -9.95
CA SER A 65 6.99 -6.14 -10.59
C SER A 65 8.18 -5.22 -10.90
N GLU A 66 9.40 -5.71 -10.64
CA GLU A 66 10.67 -5.05 -10.96
C GLU A 66 11.68 -6.12 -11.35
N THR A 67 12.61 -5.82 -12.26
CA THR A 67 13.63 -6.81 -12.59
C THR A 67 14.62 -6.98 -11.44
N PHE A 68 15.13 -8.19 -11.20
CA PHE A 68 16.11 -8.43 -10.12
C PHE A 68 17.29 -7.45 -10.13
N ASP A 69 17.90 -7.22 -11.29
CA ASP A 69 19.01 -6.28 -11.46
C ASP A 69 18.64 -4.81 -11.13
N SER A 70 17.36 -4.47 -11.21
CA SER A 70 16.85 -3.12 -10.97
C SER A 70 16.45 -2.87 -9.51
N LEU A 71 16.32 -3.91 -8.68
CA LEU A 71 15.80 -3.76 -7.30
C LEU A 71 16.65 -2.78 -6.48
N ILE A 72 17.96 -3.02 -6.36
CA ILE A 72 18.86 -2.16 -5.58
C ILE A 72 18.90 -0.71 -6.11
N PRO A 73 19.15 -0.44 -7.40
CA PRO A 73 19.17 0.94 -7.89
C PRO A 73 17.82 1.64 -7.77
N SER A 74 16.69 0.94 -8.01
CA SER A 74 15.34 1.52 -7.87
C SER A 74 14.97 1.79 -6.40
N LEU A 75 15.38 0.95 -5.45
CA LEU A 75 15.21 1.19 -4.01
C LEU A 75 15.99 2.44 -3.58
N LYS A 76 17.25 2.56 -3.99
CA LYS A 76 18.07 3.76 -3.71
C LYS A 76 17.48 5.02 -4.32
N ALA A 77 16.84 4.90 -5.48
CA ALA A 77 16.11 5.97 -6.15
C ALA A 77 14.70 6.23 -5.55
N LYS A 78 14.33 5.51 -4.48
CA LYS A 78 13.04 5.62 -3.77
C LYS A 78 11.83 5.40 -4.69
N ARG A 79 11.94 4.47 -5.64
CA ARG A 79 10.82 4.08 -6.52
C ARG A 79 9.82 3.12 -5.86
N PHE A 80 10.16 2.63 -4.68
CA PHE A 80 9.37 1.78 -3.80
C PHE A 80 10.00 1.79 -2.40
N ASP A 81 9.30 1.22 -1.42
CA ASP A 81 9.66 1.30 0.00
C ASP A 81 10.42 0.07 0.48
N ALA A 82 10.15 -1.09 -0.12
CA ALA A 82 10.81 -2.36 0.17
C ALA A 82 10.90 -3.24 -1.09
N ALA A 83 11.84 -4.18 -1.09
CA ALA A 83 11.98 -5.25 -2.06
C ALA A 83 12.18 -6.57 -1.33
#